data_AF-A0A7W7B174-F1
#
_entry.id   AF-A0A7W7B174-F1
#
_cell.length_a   1.000
_cell.length_b   1.000
_cell.length_c   1.000
_cell.angle_alpha   90.00
_cell.angle_beta   90.00
_cell.angle_gamma   90.00
#
_symmetry.space_group_name_H-M   'P 1'
#
loop_
_entity.id
_entity.type
_entity.pdbx_description
1 polymer ?
#
loop_
_entity_poly.entity_id
_entity_poly.type
_entity_poly.pdbx_seq_one_letter_code
_entity_poly.pdbx_strand_id
1 'polypeptide(L)'
;MIPDRRPLLLGSGSPNVTKVMIMLEEIDMPCHRVWIDVMKGEQREDAFLALNPNAKVPVFVDVVDGRDQVIAESGAILHYLAEQSAMLLGSSVRARTAVLSWLMFQMASVGPMFGQYLHFRFVSRDEPYALHRFTTEMNRIVAVIEGQLGRHRHIAGENYSIADIATFSWIRTMTSFPSDILEKPNMARWYADIAQRPAVARALEYAEEFASRDRERMVSATRAERDVYFSRPAPTDAGVQDAAPRAQI
;
A
#
# COMPACT_ATOMS: atom_id res chain seq x y z
N MET A 1 19.24 -3.05 -30.88
CA MET A 1 18.63 -3.82 -29.77
C MET A 1 19.20 -3.29 -28.48
N ILE A 2 18.39 -2.67 -27.63
CA ILE A 2 18.84 -2.25 -26.29
C ILE A 2 18.81 -3.53 -25.42
N PRO A 3 19.94 -4.05 -24.95
CA PRO A 3 19.96 -5.24 -24.11
C PRO A 3 19.36 -4.89 -22.73
N ASP A 4 18.53 -5.77 -22.20
CA ASP A 4 18.13 -5.80 -20.78
C ASP A 4 17.37 -4.56 -20.25
N ARG A 5 16.35 -4.06 -20.97
CA ARG A 5 15.36 -3.17 -20.34
C ARG A 5 14.47 -4.00 -19.42
N ARG A 6 14.79 -4.00 -18.13
CA ARG A 6 13.96 -4.64 -17.09
C ARG A 6 12.75 -3.78 -16.73
N PRO A 7 11.67 -4.39 -16.23
CA PRO A 7 10.53 -3.66 -15.70
C PRO A 7 10.94 -2.68 -14.60
N LEU A 8 10.24 -1.56 -14.51
CA LEU A 8 10.45 -0.52 -13.49
C LEU A 8 9.28 -0.46 -12.50
N LEU A 9 9.58 -0.33 -11.20
CA LEU A 9 8.62 -0.01 -10.16
C LEU A 9 8.98 1.34 -9.54
N LEU A 10 8.19 2.37 -9.82
CA LEU A 10 8.30 3.67 -9.18
C LEU A 10 7.42 3.67 -7.92
N GLY A 11 8.03 3.97 -6.76
CA GLY A 11 7.36 3.81 -5.48
C GLY A 11 7.96 4.59 -4.32
N SER A 12 7.24 4.58 -3.21
CA SER A 12 7.70 5.06 -1.89
C SER A 12 7.56 3.94 -0.86
N GLY A 13 7.89 4.19 0.42
CA GLY A 13 7.76 3.24 1.53
C GLY A 13 6.32 2.94 1.97
N SER A 14 5.34 3.09 1.07
CA SER A 14 3.92 2.94 1.38
C SER A 14 3.44 1.48 1.35
N PRO A 15 2.30 1.17 2.00
CA PRO A 15 1.71 -0.17 1.94
C PRO A 15 1.33 -0.56 0.51
N ASN A 16 0.86 0.40 -0.31
CA ASN A 16 0.46 0.15 -1.69
C ASN A 16 1.62 -0.28 -2.59
N VAL A 17 2.82 0.24 -2.36
CA VAL A 17 4.04 -0.16 -3.09
C VAL A 17 4.52 -1.53 -2.60
N THR A 18 4.43 -1.78 -1.29
CA THR A 18 4.77 -3.08 -0.69
C THR A 18 3.96 -4.22 -1.31
N LYS A 19 2.68 -4.00 -1.68
CA LYS A 19 1.88 -4.99 -2.42
C LYS A 19 2.58 -5.50 -3.68
N VAL A 20 3.08 -4.56 -4.49
CA VAL A 20 3.72 -4.87 -5.77
C VAL A 20 5.07 -5.51 -5.54
N MET A 21 5.83 -5.07 -4.54
CA MET A 21 7.10 -5.72 -4.16
C MET A 21 6.89 -7.17 -3.76
N ILE A 22 5.88 -7.47 -2.94
CA ILE A 22 5.54 -8.87 -2.57
C ILE A 22 5.19 -9.65 -3.82
N MET A 23 4.33 -9.11 -4.70
CA MET A 23 3.94 -9.80 -5.93
C MET A 23 5.13 -10.15 -6.81
N LEU A 24 6.04 -9.20 -7.05
CA LEU A 24 7.25 -9.41 -7.87
C LEU A 24 8.14 -10.52 -7.30
N GLU A 25 8.28 -10.60 -5.98
CA GLU A 25 9.06 -11.65 -5.31
C GLU A 25 8.36 -13.02 -5.31
N GLU A 26 7.02 -13.05 -5.30
CA GLU A 26 6.24 -14.30 -5.37
C GLU A 26 6.30 -14.95 -6.75
N ILE A 27 6.40 -14.14 -7.81
CA ILE A 27 6.50 -14.62 -9.20
C ILE A 27 7.95 -14.65 -9.71
N ASP A 28 8.93 -14.36 -8.85
CA ASP A 28 10.36 -14.32 -9.19
C ASP A 28 10.66 -13.43 -10.41
N MET A 29 10.05 -12.24 -10.48
CA MET A 29 10.22 -11.29 -11.58
C MET A 29 11.23 -10.19 -11.21
N PRO A 30 12.42 -10.16 -11.85
CA PRO A 30 13.38 -9.09 -11.64
C PRO A 30 12.81 -7.74 -12.06
N CYS A 31 12.97 -6.73 -11.21
CA CYS A 31 12.45 -5.39 -11.45
C CYS A 31 13.41 -4.34 -10.87
N HIS A 32 13.68 -3.27 -11.62
CA HIS A 32 14.36 -2.10 -11.09
C HIS A 32 13.38 -1.25 -10.30
N ARG A 33 13.76 -0.90 -9.07
CA ARG A 33 12.92 -0.13 -8.15
C ARG A 33 13.47 1.29 -8.06
N VAL A 34 12.61 2.27 -8.27
CA VAL A 34 12.94 3.70 -8.23
C VAL A 34 12.14 4.33 -7.10
N TRP A 35 12.85 4.85 -6.10
CA TRP A 35 12.22 5.60 -5.02
C TRP A 35 11.76 6.97 -5.52
N ILE A 36 10.55 7.36 -5.15
CA ILE A 36 9.92 8.64 -5.47
C ILE A 36 9.70 9.40 -4.16
N ASP A 37 10.29 10.58 -4.04
CA ASP A 37 10.10 11.47 -2.90
C ASP A 37 8.72 12.15 -2.95
N VAL A 38 7.74 11.44 -2.40
CA VAL A 38 6.36 11.93 -2.37
C VAL A 38 6.18 13.15 -1.45
N MET A 39 7.09 13.36 -0.49
CA MET A 39 7.07 14.49 0.42
C MET A 39 7.56 15.77 -0.27
N LYS A 40 8.54 15.66 -1.17
CA LYS A 40 9.01 16.76 -2.02
C LYS A 40 8.08 17.05 -3.19
N GLY A 41 7.19 16.11 -3.52
CA GLY A 41 6.21 16.30 -4.58
C GLY A 41 6.67 15.78 -5.95
N GLU A 42 7.67 14.88 -6.01
CA GLU A 42 8.18 14.32 -7.28
C GLU A 42 7.08 13.63 -8.11
N GLN A 43 6.07 13.06 -7.45
CA GLN A 43 4.88 12.49 -8.08
C GLN A 43 3.99 13.52 -8.81
N ARG A 44 4.29 14.81 -8.68
CA ARG A 44 3.60 15.93 -9.34
C ARG A 44 4.46 16.59 -10.42
N GLU A 45 5.69 16.12 -10.65
CA GLU A 45 6.54 16.60 -11.74
C GLU A 45 6.05 16.06 -13.08
N ASP A 46 6.25 16.82 -14.15
CA ASP A 46 5.77 16.49 -15.50
C ASP A 46 6.17 15.08 -15.96
N ALA A 47 7.39 14.65 -15.62
CA ALA A 47 7.89 13.32 -15.95
C ALA A 47 7.08 12.19 -15.29
N PHE A 48 6.66 12.37 -14.03
CA PHE A 48 5.82 11.40 -13.34
C PHE A 48 4.36 11.49 -13.80
N LEU A 49 3.84 12.71 -13.98
CA LEU A 49 2.47 12.94 -14.47
C LEU A 49 2.22 12.36 -15.86
N ALA A 50 3.26 12.34 -16.71
CA ALA A 50 3.22 11.67 -18.00
C ALA A 50 3.01 10.15 -17.89
N LEU A 51 3.41 9.54 -16.77
CA LEU A 51 3.18 8.11 -16.47
C LEU A 51 1.85 7.89 -15.73
N ASN A 52 1.54 8.73 -14.74
CA ASN A 52 0.32 8.62 -13.95
C ASN A 52 -0.25 10.01 -13.61
N PRO A 53 -1.32 10.46 -14.29
CA PRO A 53 -1.93 11.76 -14.01
C PRO A 53 -2.59 11.84 -12.62
N ASN A 54 -2.83 10.71 -11.95
CA ASN A 54 -3.32 10.68 -10.57
C ASN A 54 -2.26 11.15 -9.54
N ALA A 55 -0.99 11.28 -9.95
CA ALA A 55 0.11 11.70 -9.07
C ALA A 55 0.23 10.80 -7.82
N LYS A 56 0.10 9.48 -8.00
CA LYS A 56 0.21 8.48 -6.93
C LYS A 56 1.15 7.35 -7.32
N VAL A 57 1.87 6.85 -6.33
CA VAL A 57 2.63 5.60 -6.39
C VAL A 57 1.77 4.44 -5.85
N PRO A 58 2.04 3.17 -6.25
CA PRO A 58 3.05 2.74 -7.22
C PRO A 58 2.66 2.99 -8.69
N VAL A 59 3.68 3.09 -9.55
CA VAL A 59 3.57 2.95 -11.00
C VAL A 59 4.53 1.86 -11.45
N PHE A 60 4.03 0.91 -12.24
CA PHE A 60 4.82 -0.15 -12.83
C PHE A 60 4.95 0.08 -14.33
N VAL A 61 6.14 -0.11 -14.88
CA VAL A 61 6.40 -0.01 -16.32
C VAL A 61 7.00 -1.33 -16.78
N ASP A 62 6.23 -2.11 -17.51
CA ASP A 62 6.70 -3.34 -18.13
C ASP A 62 7.17 -3.08 -19.58
N VAL A 63 7.85 -4.06 -20.17
CA VAL A 63 8.24 -4.04 -21.58
C VAL A 63 7.50 -5.16 -22.32
N VAL A 64 6.44 -4.80 -23.05
CA VAL A 64 5.59 -5.74 -23.79
C VAL A 64 5.73 -5.46 -25.29
N ASP A 65 6.07 -6.49 -26.07
CA ASP A 65 6.31 -6.39 -27.51
C ASP A 65 7.31 -5.26 -27.90
N GLY A 66 8.33 -5.07 -27.06
CA GLY A 66 9.36 -4.04 -27.24
C GLY A 66 8.91 -2.61 -26.94
N ARG A 67 7.74 -2.42 -26.32
CA ARG A 67 7.19 -1.11 -25.95
C ARG A 67 6.90 -1.03 -24.45
N ASP A 68 7.03 0.18 -23.91
CA ASP A 68 6.76 0.45 -22.50
C ASP A 68 5.23 0.38 -22.26
N GLN A 69 4.82 -0.49 -21.33
CA GLN A 69 3.44 -0.62 -20.86
C GLN A 69 3.38 -0.06 -19.44
N VAL A 70 2.83 1.16 -19.32
CA VAL A 70 2.66 1.83 -18.03
C VAL A 70 1.36 1.36 -17.36
N ILE A 71 1.45 0.99 -16.09
CA ILE A 71 0.32 0.53 -15.27
C ILE A 71 0.37 1.27 -13.94
N ALA A 72 -0.66 2.07 -13.68
CA ALA A 72 -0.91 2.70 -12.39
C ALA A 72 -1.94 1.90 -11.59
N GLU A 73 -2.14 2.27 -10.31
CA GLU A 73 -3.01 1.59 -9.34
C GLU A 73 -2.51 0.22 -8.90
N SER A 74 -2.19 0.09 -7.60
CA SER A 74 -1.60 -1.15 -7.06
C SER A 74 -2.46 -2.39 -7.33
N GLY A 75 -3.79 -2.27 -7.33
CA GLY A 75 -4.68 -3.39 -7.62
C GLY A 75 -4.62 -3.84 -9.09
N ALA A 76 -4.52 -2.89 -10.03
CA ALA A 76 -4.37 -3.19 -11.45
C ALA A 76 -3.00 -3.81 -11.75
N ILE A 77 -1.93 -3.30 -11.13
CA ILE A 77 -0.59 -3.89 -11.23
C ILE A 77 -0.58 -5.33 -10.72
N LEU A 78 -1.17 -5.59 -9.54
CA LEU A 78 -1.29 -6.95 -9.02
C LEU A 78 -2.05 -7.88 -9.97
N HIS A 79 -3.17 -7.41 -10.51
CA HIS A 79 -3.97 -8.20 -11.45
C HIS A 79 -3.19 -8.52 -12.72
N TYR A 80 -2.55 -7.52 -13.33
CA TYR A 80 -1.71 -7.68 -14.52
C TYR A 80 -0.61 -8.72 -14.31
N LEU A 81 0.17 -8.59 -13.22
CA LEU A 81 1.25 -9.52 -12.91
C LEU A 81 0.73 -10.94 -12.66
N ALA A 82 -0.46 -11.08 -12.08
CA ALA A 82 -1.08 -12.37 -11.83
C ALA A 82 -1.59 -13.04 -13.11
N GLU A 83 -2.11 -12.26 -14.06
CA GLU A 83 -2.48 -12.74 -15.39
C GLU A 83 -1.25 -13.15 -16.19
N GLN A 84 -0.21 -12.32 -16.23
CA GLN A 84 1.03 -12.57 -16.96
C GLN A 84 1.74 -13.85 -16.46
N SER A 85 1.80 -14.05 -15.15
CA SER A 85 2.44 -15.21 -14.52
C SER A 85 1.55 -16.45 -14.45
N ALA A 86 0.23 -16.30 -14.66
CA ALA A 86 -0.78 -17.31 -14.35
C ALA A 86 -0.76 -17.79 -12.88
N MET A 87 -0.24 -16.99 -11.95
CA MET A 87 -0.15 -17.28 -10.52
C MET A 87 -1.12 -16.41 -9.72
N LEU A 88 -1.53 -16.86 -8.53
CA LEU A 88 -2.21 -16.03 -7.50
C LEU A 88 -3.57 -15.40 -7.87
N LEU A 89 -4.18 -15.77 -9.01
CA LEU A 89 -5.51 -15.30 -9.43
C LEU A 89 -6.58 -16.41 -9.43
N GLY A 90 -6.16 -17.68 -9.48
CA GLY A 90 -7.03 -18.85 -9.68
C GLY A 90 -7.26 -19.17 -11.16
N SER A 91 -7.64 -20.42 -11.45
CA SER A 91 -7.76 -20.94 -12.83
C SER A 91 -9.17 -20.96 -13.39
N SER A 92 -10.20 -20.97 -12.53
CA SER A 92 -11.61 -20.96 -12.94
C SER A 92 -12.22 -19.57 -12.79
N VAL A 93 -13.26 -19.26 -13.58
CA VAL A 93 -14.02 -18.00 -13.46
C VAL A 93 -14.47 -17.80 -12.00
N ARG A 94 -14.99 -18.84 -11.36
CA ARG A 94 -15.42 -18.79 -9.95
C ARG A 94 -14.29 -18.36 -9.00
N ALA A 95 -13.11 -18.96 -9.13
CA ALA A 95 -11.97 -18.62 -8.29
C ALA A 95 -11.48 -17.18 -8.55
N ARG A 96 -11.35 -16.81 -9.84
CA ARG A 96 -10.95 -15.46 -10.24
C ARG A 96 -11.91 -14.40 -9.72
N THR A 97 -13.22 -14.61 -9.85
CA THR A 97 -14.24 -13.69 -9.33
C THR A 97 -14.12 -13.51 -7.81
N ALA A 98 -13.83 -14.57 -7.05
CA ALA A 98 -13.65 -14.48 -5.61
C ALA A 98 -12.42 -13.62 -5.25
N VAL A 99 -11.27 -13.88 -5.91
CA VAL A 99 -10.04 -13.10 -5.73
C VAL A 99 -10.27 -11.63 -6.08
N LEU A 100 -10.88 -11.36 -7.24
CA LEU A 100 -11.17 -10.00 -7.70
C LEU A 100 -12.12 -9.27 -6.77
N SER A 101 -13.15 -9.93 -6.24
CA SER A 101 -14.08 -9.33 -5.29
C SER A 101 -13.36 -8.83 -4.03
N TRP A 102 -12.45 -9.64 -3.48
CA TRP A 102 -11.69 -9.28 -2.30
C TRP A 102 -10.56 -8.28 -2.59
N LEU A 103 -9.96 -8.34 -3.77
CA LEU A 103 -9.03 -7.29 -4.23
C LEU A 103 -9.74 -5.94 -4.33
N MET A 104 -10.94 -5.90 -4.90
CA MET A 104 -11.72 -4.65 -4.99
C MET A 104 -12.20 -4.18 -3.61
N PHE A 105 -12.57 -5.09 -2.71
CA PHE A 105 -12.83 -4.74 -1.31
C PHE A 105 -11.61 -4.07 -0.66
N GLN A 106 -10.41 -4.60 -0.88
CA GLN A 106 -9.17 -4.01 -0.37
C GLN A 106 -8.96 -2.60 -0.94
N MET A 107 -9.07 -2.45 -2.26
CA MET A 107 -8.83 -1.18 -2.95
C MET A 107 -9.87 -0.10 -2.61
N ALA A 108 -11.14 -0.48 -2.40
CA ALA A 108 -12.23 0.45 -2.13
C ALA A 108 -12.49 0.71 -0.63
N SER A 109 -12.10 -0.22 0.25
CA SER A 109 -12.42 -0.14 1.68
C SER A 109 -11.17 -0.12 2.54
N VAL A 110 -10.37 -1.19 2.54
CA VAL A 110 -9.23 -1.34 3.47
C VAL A 110 -8.24 -0.19 3.32
N GLY A 111 -7.67 -0.02 2.13
CA GLY A 111 -6.64 1.00 1.91
C GLY A 111 -7.15 2.42 2.18
N PRO A 112 -8.25 2.86 1.54
CA PRO A 112 -8.79 4.20 1.76
C PRO A 112 -9.14 4.48 3.22
N MET A 113 -9.89 3.60 3.89
CA MET A 113 -10.38 3.87 5.25
C MET A 113 -9.27 3.78 6.29
N PHE A 114 -8.31 2.88 6.12
CA PHE A 114 -7.16 2.80 7.03
C PHE A 114 -6.25 4.01 6.87
N GLY A 115 -6.05 4.49 5.63
CA GLY A 115 -5.34 5.74 5.37
C GLY A 115 -6.00 6.94 6.06
N GLN A 116 -7.33 7.04 6.00
CA GLN A 116 -8.06 8.11 6.71
C GLN A 116 -7.95 7.97 8.23
N TYR A 117 -8.10 6.76 8.78
CA TYR A 117 -7.89 6.51 10.21
C TYR A 117 -6.50 6.98 10.66
N LEU A 118 -5.43 6.57 9.96
CA LEU A 118 -4.07 6.98 10.29
C LEU A 118 -3.88 8.50 10.18
N HIS A 119 -4.48 9.13 9.16
CA HIS A 119 -4.43 10.58 8.99
C HIS A 119 -5.05 11.33 10.17
N PHE A 120 -6.30 11.04 10.55
CA PHE A 120 -6.95 11.72 11.67
C PHE A 120 -6.38 11.30 13.04
N ARG A 121 -5.74 10.13 13.11
CA ARG A 121 -5.10 9.66 14.35
C ARG A 121 -3.77 10.36 14.63
N PHE A 122 -2.96 10.61 13.59
CA PHE A 122 -1.57 11.04 13.75
C PHE A 122 -1.25 12.40 13.13
N VAL A 123 -2.03 12.85 12.14
CA VAL A 123 -1.76 14.08 11.36
C VAL A 123 -2.73 15.20 11.71
N SER A 124 -4.04 14.95 11.69
CA SER A 124 -5.08 15.94 12.00
C SER A 124 -5.84 15.55 13.27
N ARG A 125 -5.20 15.74 14.42
CA ARG A 125 -5.64 15.20 15.73
C ARG A 125 -6.76 16.01 16.39
N ASP A 126 -7.01 17.20 15.89
CA ASP A 126 -7.98 18.20 16.33
C ASP A 126 -9.39 18.00 15.75
N GLU A 127 -9.59 16.90 15.01
CA GLU A 127 -10.85 16.56 14.33
C GLU A 127 -11.54 15.33 14.96
N PRO A 128 -12.16 15.45 16.15
CA PRO A 128 -12.65 14.31 16.93
C PRO A 128 -13.77 13.53 16.23
N TYR A 129 -14.65 14.21 15.49
CA TYR A 129 -15.70 13.54 14.73
C TYR A 129 -15.12 12.67 13.62
N ALA A 130 -14.16 13.20 12.85
CA ALA A 130 -13.52 12.46 11.77
C ALA A 130 -12.75 11.25 12.32
N LEU A 131 -11.95 11.44 13.38
CA LEU A 131 -11.26 10.34 14.03
C LEU A 131 -12.24 9.25 14.49
N HIS A 132 -13.35 9.63 15.14
CA HIS A 132 -14.37 8.66 15.56
C HIS A 132 -14.97 7.91 14.37
N ARG A 133 -15.38 8.63 13.32
CA ARG A 133 -15.96 8.05 12.10
C ARG A 133 -15.03 7.02 11.45
N PHE A 134 -13.76 7.37 11.23
CA PHE A 134 -12.81 6.47 10.57
C PHE A 134 -12.30 5.35 11.47
N THR A 135 -12.29 5.54 12.79
CA THR A 135 -12.06 4.45 13.75
C THR A 135 -13.19 3.42 13.67
N THR A 136 -14.45 3.86 13.67
CA THR A 136 -15.61 2.98 13.55
C THR A 136 -15.60 2.20 12.24
N GLU A 137 -15.30 2.87 11.12
CA GLU A 137 -15.24 2.20 9.82
C GLU A 137 -14.06 1.23 9.70
N MET A 138 -12.88 1.59 10.21
CA MET A 138 -11.73 0.69 10.30
C MET A 138 -12.08 -0.58 11.09
N ASN A 139 -12.70 -0.44 12.26
CA ASN A 139 -13.13 -1.58 13.09
C ASN A 139 -14.16 -2.47 12.38
N ARG A 140 -15.11 -1.87 11.66
CA ARG A 140 -16.09 -2.62 10.85
C ARG A 140 -15.40 -3.44 9.77
N ILE A 141 -14.45 -2.86 9.04
CA ILE A 141 -13.67 -3.55 8.01
C ILE A 141 -12.85 -4.69 8.61
N VAL A 142 -12.19 -4.45 9.75
CA VAL A 142 -11.45 -5.50 10.48
C VAL A 142 -12.37 -6.66 10.85
N ALA A 143 -13.58 -6.38 11.35
CA ALA A 143 -14.56 -7.42 11.67
C ALA A 143 -15.01 -8.23 10.45
N VAL A 144 -15.15 -7.58 9.27
CA VAL A 144 -15.44 -8.27 8.01
C VAL A 144 -14.32 -9.24 7.62
N ILE A 145 -13.07 -8.79 7.71
CA ILE A 145 -11.90 -9.62 7.37
C ILE A 145 -11.78 -10.78 8.37
N GLU A 146 -11.91 -10.52 9.66
CA GLU A 146 -11.89 -11.55 10.71
C GLU A 146 -12.95 -12.64 10.47
N GLY A 147 -14.20 -12.23 10.20
CA GLY A 147 -15.29 -13.17 9.91
C GLY A 147 -15.08 -13.95 8.60
N GLN A 148 -14.44 -13.34 7.60
CA GLN A 148 -14.07 -14.02 6.36
C GLN A 148 -13.00 -15.09 6.60
N LEU A 149 -11.95 -14.74 7.34
CA LEU A 149 -10.86 -15.65 7.68
C LEU A 149 -11.27 -16.75 8.69
N GLY A 150 -12.38 -16.57 9.40
CA GLY A 150 -12.99 -17.63 10.20
C GLY A 150 -13.64 -18.74 9.35
N ARG A 151 -13.96 -18.46 8.08
CA ARG A 151 -14.59 -19.41 7.15
C ARG A 151 -13.64 -19.97 6.11
N HIS A 152 -12.52 -19.29 5.88
CA HIS A 152 -11.56 -19.61 4.83
C HIS A 152 -10.13 -19.45 5.34
N ARG A 153 -9.21 -20.25 4.80
CA ARG A 153 -7.78 -20.13 5.12
C ARG A 153 -7.21 -18.77 4.70
N HIS A 154 -7.54 -18.35 3.49
CA HIS A 154 -7.14 -17.08 2.85
C HIS A 154 -8.37 -16.22 2.54
N ILE A 155 -8.19 -14.93 2.29
CA ILE A 155 -9.31 -13.99 2.23
C ILE A 155 -10.29 -14.31 1.08
N ALA A 156 -9.78 -14.86 -0.02
CA ALA A 156 -10.56 -15.24 -1.19
C ALA A 156 -10.88 -16.75 -1.27
N GLY A 157 -10.59 -17.54 -0.23
CA GLY A 157 -10.87 -18.98 -0.19
C GLY A 157 -9.70 -19.81 0.37
N GLU A 158 -9.46 -20.98 -0.22
CA GLU A 158 -8.45 -21.93 0.29
C GLU A 158 -7.02 -21.64 -0.16
N ASN A 159 -6.85 -20.84 -1.21
CA ASN A 159 -5.54 -20.56 -1.82
C ASN A 159 -5.13 -19.11 -1.59
N TYR A 160 -3.84 -18.92 -1.30
CA TYR A 160 -3.20 -17.61 -1.26
C TYR A 160 -3.27 -16.92 -2.63
N SER A 161 -3.57 -15.61 -2.62
CA SER A 161 -3.87 -14.84 -3.84
C SER A 161 -3.39 -13.39 -3.76
N ILE A 162 -3.53 -12.66 -4.86
CA ILE A 162 -3.27 -11.21 -4.87
C ILE A 162 -4.19 -10.42 -3.94
N ALA A 163 -5.38 -10.95 -3.57
CA ALA A 163 -6.25 -10.31 -2.59
C ALA A 163 -5.63 -10.37 -1.17
N ASP A 164 -4.93 -11.46 -0.86
CA ASP A 164 -4.19 -11.61 0.39
C ASP A 164 -2.99 -10.67 0.42
N ILE A 165 -2.18 -10.63 -0.65
CA ILE A 165 -1.05 -9.70 -0.80
C ILE A 165 -1.50 -8.25 -0.57
N ALA A 166 -2.58 -7.86 -1.25
CA ALA A 166 -3.13 -6.52 -1.19
C ALA A 166 -3.53 -6.16 0.25
N THR A 167 -4.21 -7.07 0.94
CA THR A 167 -4.74 -6.83 2.29
C THR A 167 -3.63 -6.89 3.34
N PHE A 168 -2.71 -7.85 3.22
CA PHE A 168 -1.60 -8.08 4.16
C PHE A 168 -0.74 -6.84 4.31
N SER A 169 -0.42 -6.17 3.20
CA SER A 169 0.39 -4.95 3.22
C SER A 169 -0.16 -3.89 4.19
N TRP A 170 -1.48 -3.68 4.20
CA TRP A 170 -2.14 -2.70 5.06
C TRP A 170 -2.28 -3.21 6.50
N ILE A 171 -2.61 -4.49 6.70
CA ILE A 171 -2.68 -5.08 8.04
C ILE A 171 -1.32 -5.00 8.73
N ARG A 172 -0.22 -5.34 8.03
CA ARG A 172 1.15 -5.18 8.52
C ARG A 172 1.43 -3.75 8.94
N THR A 173 1.10 -2.76 8.11
CA THR A 173 1.31 -1.35 8.48
C THR A 173 0.54 -0.98 9.74
N MET A 174 -0.68 -1.49 9.94
CA MET A 174 -1.42 -1.26 11.17
C MET A 174 -0.74 -1.86 12.42
N THR A 175 0.03 -2.94 12.27
CA THR A 175 0.80 -3.52 13.40
C THR A 175 1.98 -2.66 13.85
N SER A 176 2.43 -1.72 13.02
CA SER A 176 3.44 -0.72 13.40
C SER A 176 2.86 0.38 14.29
N PHE A 177 1.54 0.38 14.52
CA PHE A 177 0.86 1.31 15.42
C PHE A 177 0.17 0.55 16.56
N PRO A 178 -0.07 1.19 17.72
CA PRO A 178 -0.86 0.59 18.79
C PRO A 178 -2.26 0.20 18.29
N SER A 179 -2.48 -1.10 18.13
CA SER A 179 -3.76 -1.66 17.65
C SER A 179 -3.98 -3.08 18.20
N ASP A 180 -5.24 -3.47 18.33
CA ASP A 180 -5.70 -4.79 18.75
C ASP A 180 -5.94 -5.73 17.55
N ILE A 181 -5.43 -5.38 16.37
CA ILE A 181 -5.82 -6.04 15.11
C ILE A 181 -5.39 -7.51 15.07
N LEU A 182 -4.26 -7.84 15.72
CA LEU A 182 -3.75 -9.20 15.85
C LEU A 182 -4.22 -9.91 17.13
N GLU A 183 -5.06 -9.29 17.96
CA GLU A 183 -5.73 -10.01 19.06
C GLU A 183 -6.89 -10.88 18.53
N LYS A 184 -7.26 -10.69 17.25
CA LYS A 184 -8.32 -11.42 16.56
C LYS A 184 -7.73 -12.73 15.99
N PRO A 185 -8.26 -13.90 16.38
CA PRO A 185 -7.56 -15.17 16.15
C PRO A 185 -7.40 -15.54 14.68
N ASN A 186 -8.40 -15.27 13.83
CA ASN A 186 -8.32 -15.62 12.41
C ASN A 186 -7.38 -14.68 11.66
N MET A 187 -7.41 -13.39 11.98
CA MET A 187 -6.47 -12.38 11.50
C MET A 187 -5.03 -12.74 11.90
N ALA A 188 -4.79 -13.08 13.16
CA ALA A 188 -3.46 -13.44 13.67
C ALA A 188 -2.89 -14.66 12.95
N ARG A 189 -3.69 -15.71 12.78
CA ARG A 189 -3.33 -16.91 12.01
C ARG A 189 -2.94 -16.56 10.58
N TRP A 190 -3.85 -15.89 9.86
CA TRP A 190 -3.63 -15.51 8.46
C TRP A 190 -2.41 -14.60 8.29
N TYR A 191 -2.21 -13.65 9.20
CA TYR A 191 -1.06 -12.76 9.20
C TYR A 191 0.25 -13.53 9.37
N ALA A 192 0.31 -14.44 10.35
CA ALA A 192 1.49 -15.26 10.61
C ALA A 192 1.83 -16.17 9.41
N ASP A 193 0.82 -16.80 8.81
CA ASP A 193 0.97 -17.65 7.63
C ASP A 193 1.61 -16.89 6.46
N ILE A 194 1.19 -15.65 6.21
CA ILE A 194 1.74 -14.82 5.12
C ILE A 194 3.11 -14.26 5.48
N ALA A 195 3.30 -13.79 6.72
CA ALA A 195 4.57 -13.22 7.17
C ALA A 195 5.74 -14.22 7.11
N GLN A 196 5.47 -15.52 7.21
CA GLN A 196 6.48 -16.58 7.09
C GLN A 196 6.91 -16.90 5.65
N ARG A 197 6.24 -16.32 4.63
CA ARG A 197 6.56 -16.61 3.23
C ARG A 197 7.93 -15.99 2.85
N PRO A 198 8.85 -16.75 2.24
CA PRO A 198 10.16 -16.21 1.85
C PRO A 198 10.09 -15.01 0.90
N ALA A 199 9.14 -15.02 -0.05
CA ALA A 199 8.91 -13.90 -0.95
C ALA A 199 8.48 -12.63 -0.21
N VAL A 200 7.63 -12.78 0.81
CA VAL A 200 7.23 -11.65 1.67
C VAL A 200 8.44 -11.11 2.41
N ALA A 201 9.27 -11.95 3.03
CA ALA A 201 10.47 -11.50 3.73
C ALA A 201 11.41 -10.68 2.83
N ARG A 202 11.74 -11.19 1.64
CA ARG A 202 12.57 -10.46 0.65
C ARG A 202 11.93 -9.14 0.21
N ALA A 203 10.63 -9.16 -0.06
CA ALA A 203 9.92 -7.94 -0.45
C ALA A 203 9.93 -6.88 0.66
N LEU A 204 9.89 -7.30 1.93
CA LEU A 204 9.92 -6.40 3.06
C LEU A 204 11.30 -5.75 3.26
N GLU A 205 12.39 -6.38 2.83
CA GLU A 205 13.72 -5.75 2.82
C GLU A 205 13.74 -4.54 1.87
N TYR A 206 13.23 -4.70 0.65
CA TYR A 206 13.10 -3.58 -0.30
C TYR A 206 12.11 -2.51 0.15
N ALA A 207 10.98 -2.93 0.76
CA ALA A 207 10.01 -2.00 1.31
C ALA A 207 10.61 -1.17 2.46
N GLU A 208 11.47 -1.78 3.28
CA GLU A 208 12.16 -1.11 4.37
C GLU A 208 13.19 -0.09 3.87
N GLU A 209 13.88 -0.37 2.76
CA GLU A 209 14.76 0.61 2.11
C GLU A 209 13.99 1.90 1.75
N PHE A 210 12.84 1.76 1.09
CA PHE A 210 12.01 2.90 0.72
C PHE A 210 11.39 3.58 1.95
N ALA A 211 10.97 2.80 2.95
CA ALA A 211 10.42 3.34 4.19
C ALA A 211 11.46 4.11 5.01
N SER A 212 12.73 3.69 5.01
CA SER A 212 13.81 4.45 5.67
C SER A 212 13.99 5.81 5.03
N ARG A 213 14.04 5.86 3.69
CA ARG A 213 14.14 7.13 2.95
C ARG A 213 12.94 8.04 3.22
N ASP A 214 11.72 7.49 3.23
CA ASP A 214 10.51 8.25 3.58
C ASP A 214 10.59 8.82 5.01
N ARG A 215 11.07 8.04 5.99
CA ARG A 215 11.21 8.50 7.39
C ARG A 215 12.29 9.58 7.52
N GLU A 216 13.46 9.39 6.92
CA GLU A 216 14.52 10.40 6.86
C GLU A 216 14.01 11.69 6.23
N ARG A 217 13.20 11.58 5.16
CA ARG A 217 12.59 12.73 4.52
C ARG A 217 11.55 13.41 5.40
N MET A 218 10.70 12.66 6.09
CA MET A 218 9.71 13.20 7.03
C MET A 218 10.36 14.01 8.17
N VAL A 219 11.52 13.56 8.66
CA VAL A 219 12.30 14.25 9.71
C VAL A 219 12.93 15.54 9.17
N SER A 220 13.49 15.49 7.97
CA SER A 220 14.18 16.64 7.35
C SER A 220 13.25 17.64 6.66
N ALA A 221 12.00 17.28 6.38
CA ALA A 221 11.04 18.13 5.68
C ALA A 221 10.65 19.38 6.47
N THR A 222 10.63 20.51 5.77
CA THR A 222 10.09 21.77 6.26
C THR A 222 8.59 21.67 6.54
N ARG A 223 8.04 22.62 7.30
CA ARG A 223 6.58 22.73 7.50
C ARG A 223 5.84 22.85 6.17
N ALA A 224 6.34 23.68 5.26
CA ALA A 224 5.71 23.90 3.96
C ALA A 224 5.65 22.61 3.12
N GLU A 225 6.73 21.82 3.08
CA GLU A 225 6.75 20.53 2.37
C GLU A 225 5.76 19.53 2.98
N ARG A 226 5.66 19.46 4.32
CA ARG A 226 4.66 18.63 4.99
C ARG A 226 3.23 19.09 4.68
N ASP A 227 2.98 20.40 4.66
CA ASP A 227 1.67 20.95 4.34
C ASP A 227 1.29 20.66 2.87
N VAL A 228 2.24 20.74 1.93
CA VAL A 228 2.06 20.33 0.53
C VAL A 228 1.73 18.84 0.41
N TYR A 229 2.45 17.98 1.14
CA TYR A 229 2.22 16.54 1.16
C TYR A 229 0.83 16.20 1.70
N PHE A 230 0.46 16.77 2.85
CA PHE A 230 -0.85 16.55 3.47
C PHE A 230 -1.98 17.38 2.83
N SER A 231 -1.69 18.14 1.78
CA SER A 231 -2.65 19.01 1.09
C SER A 231 -3.34 19.99 2.04
N ARG A 232 -2.60 20.48 3.04
CA ARG A 232 -3.07 21.50 3.97
C ARG A 232 -3.05 22.88 3.28
N PRO A 233 -4.02 23.75 3.57
CA PRO A 233 -3.98 25.12 3.10
C PRO A 233 -2.70 25.80 3.61
N ALA A 234 -2.17 26.74 2.82
CA ALA A 234 -1.07 27.59 3.28
C ALA A 234 -1.46 28.25 4.62
N PRO A 235 -0.55 28.31 5.61
CA PRO A 235 -0.88 28.94 6.88
C PRO A 235 -1.33 30.37 6.62
N THR A 236 -2.59 30.67 6.95
CA THR A 236 -3.06 32.06 7.04
C THR A 236 -2.33 32.72 8.21
N ASP A 237 -1.91 33.99 8.08
CA ASP A 237 -1.13 34.77 9.07
C ASP A 237 -1.74 34.88 10.49
N ALA A 238 -2.85 34.20 10.77
CA ALA A 238 -3.43 34.08 12.10
C ALA A 238 -2.67 33.05 12.97
N GLY A 239 -1.53 33.48 13.52
CA GLY A 239 -1.20 33.35 14.95
C GLY A 239 -1.40 32.04 15.74
N VAL A 240 -1.45 30.86 15.12
CA VAL A 240 -1.43 29.60 15.89
C VAL A 240 0.02 29.15 16.07
N GLN A 241 0.60 29.50 17.22
CA GLN A 241 1.74 28.76 17.77
C GLN A 241 1.22 27.37 18.13
N ASP A 242 1.72 26.32 17.47
CA ASP A 242 1.43 24.97 17.92
C ASP A 242 2.64 24.03 17.87
N ALA A 243 2.64 23.14 18.84
CA ALA A 243 3.77 22.36 19.29
C ALA A 243 4.27 21.36 18.24
N ALA A 244 5.59 21.20 18.17
CA ALA A 244 6.24 20.17 17.36
C ALA A 244 5.69 18.77 17.72
N PRO A 245 5.38 17.90 16.73
CA PRO A 245 5.08 16.51 17.04
C PRO A 245 6.35 15.86 17.60
N ARG A 246 6.28 15.40 18.86
CA ARG A 246 7.28 14.47 19.39
C ARG A 246 7.22 13.21 18.54
N ALA A 247 8.31 12.93 17.83
CA ALA A 247 8.52 11.63 17.22
C ALA A 247 8.51 10.58 18.33
N GLN A 248 7.52 9.70 18.30
CA GLN A 248 7.63 8.38 18.90
C GLN A 248 7.47 7.39 17.76
N ILE A 249 8.62 6.84 17.38
CA ILE A 249 8.80 5.66 16.54
C ILE A 249 8.34 4.45 17.36
#